data_AF-A0A948F506-F1
#
_entry.id   AF-A0A948F506-F1
#
_cell.length_a   1.000
_cell.length_b   1.000
_cell.length_c   1.000
_cell.angle_alpha   90.00
_cell.angle_beta   90.00
_cell.angle_gamma   90.00
#
_symmetry.space_group_name_H-M   'P 1'
#
loop_
_entity.id
_entity.type
_entity.pdbx_description
1 polymer ?
#
loop_
_entity_poly.entity_id
_entity_poly.type
_entity_poly.pdbx_seq_one_letter_code
_entity_poly.pdbx_strand_id
1 'polypeptide(L)'
;MKKLANTPAPDWWKEKPAYKIYYFREYSGILIAIWGLYWLWFIGAIIFSRIILAYFPDIDPVFKYILFIPLKYYFLFNCIGFIGAIIHTITWLGVMPEILPFNLSKKQRHLIFSLLILVWLGLSTLLFILLMNSLL
;
A
#
# COMPACT_ATOMS: atom_id res chain seq x y z
N MET A 1 6.08 48.09 -12.75
CA MET A 1 5.66 46.67 -12.56
C MET A 1 6.90 45.81 -12.43
N LYS A 2 7.15 45.19 -11.27
CA LYS A 2 8.25 44.20 -11.14
C LYS A 2 7.84 42.95 -11.91
N LYS A 3 8.63 42.56 -12.93
CA LYS A 3 8.56 41.21 -13.50
C LYS A 3 8.80 40.24 -12.34
N LEU A 4 7.79 39.48 -11.94
CA LEU A 4 7.98 38.29 -11.12
C LEU A 4 8.87 37.38 -11.96
N ALA A 5 10.14 37.28 -11.61
CA ALA A 5 11.02 36.31 -12.23
C ALA A 5 10.37 34.95 -12.02
N ASN A 6 10.04 34.25 -13.11
CA ASN A 6 9.73 32.83 -13.08
C ASN A 6 11.00 32.09 -12.66
N THR A 7 11.36 32.19 -11.38
CA THR A 7 12.33 31.29 -10.78
C THR A 7 11.74 29.90 -10.92
N PRO A 8 12.44 28.96 -11.59
CA PRO A 8 11.98 27.58 -11.65
C PRO A 8 11.69 27.15 -10.22
N ALA A 9 10.52 26.54 -9.99
CA ALA A 9 10.16 26.05 -8.68
C ALA A 9 11.32 25.15 -8.21
N PRO A 10 12.12 25.56 -7.21
CA PRO A 10 13.23 24.76 -6.75
C PRO A 10 12.69 23.44 -6.20
N ASP A 11 13.58 22.52 -5.81
CA ASP A 11 13.23 21.29 -5.10
C ASP A 11 12.57 21.58 -3.74
N TRP A 12 11.37 22.16 -3.76
CA TRP A 12 10.61 22.67 -2.62
C TRP A 12 10.36 21.57 -1.60
N TRP A 13 10.26 20.33 -2.09
CA TRP A 13 10.06 19.13 -1.28
C TRP A 13 11.28 18.78 -0.40
N LYS A 14 12.47 19.32 -0.68
CA LYS A 14 13.69 19.11 0.13
C LYS A 14 13.78 20.03 1.33
N GLU A 15 13.08 21.17 1.32
CA GLU A 15 13.30 22.27 2.27
C GLU A 15 12.80 21.99 3.69
N LYS A 16 11.72 21.22 3.82
CA LYS A 16 11.10 20.91 5.13
C LYS A 16 10.93 19.42 5.34
N PRO A 17 11.17 18.89 6.55
CA PRO A 17 10.93 17.48 6.88
C PRO A 17 9.50 17.02 6.54
N ALA A 18 8.51 17.88 6.74
CA ALA A 18 7.11 17.59 6.41
C ALA A 18 6.89 17.31 4.92
N TYR A 19 7.59 18.02 4.03
CA TYR A 19 7.47 17.79 2.59
C TYR A 19 8.15 16.49 2.15
N LYS A 20 9.21 16.08 2.84
CA LYS A 20 9.82 14.75 2.63
C LYS A 20 8.84 13.64 3.01
N ILE A 21 8.15 13.77 4.15
CA ILE A 21 7.12 12.79 4.58
C ILE A 21 5.99 12.72 3.55
N TYR A 22 5.52 13.87 3.06
CA TYR A 22 4.54 13.92 1.98
C TYR A 22 5.03 13.16 0.74
N TYR A 23 6.25 13.43 0.27
CA TYR A 23 6.82 12.77 -0.90
C TYR A 23 6.93 11.25 -0.71
N PHE A 24 7.39 10.78 0.46
CA PHE A 24 7.45 9.36 0.79
C PHE A 24 6.08 8.69 0.80
N ARG A 25 5.03 9.39 1.28
CA ARG A 25 3.65 8.90 1.26
C ARG A 25 3.13 8.72 -0.17
N GLU A 26 3.39 9.68 -1.06
CA GLU A 26 2.97 9.56 -2.46
C GLU A 26 3.71 8.42 -3.16
N TYR A 27 5.03 8.30 -2.93
CA TYR A 27 5.83 7.22 -3.50
C TYR A 27 5.39 5.84 -2.99
N SER A 28 5.04 5.71 -1.70
CA SER A 28 4.52 4.46 -1.17
C SER A 28 3.15 4.09 -1.78
N GLY A 29 2.34 5.07 -2.17
CA GLY A 29 1.12 4.84 -2.95
C GLY A 29 1.40 4.18 -4.30
N ILE A 30 2.44 4.62 -5.01
CA ILE A 30 2.87 4.00 -6.28
C ILE A 30 3.31 2.55 -6.06
N LEU A 31 4.09 2.29 -5.00
CA LEU A 31 4.52 0.92 -4.66
C LEU A 31 3.32 0.00 -4.38
N ILE A 32 2.33 0.49 -3.63
CA ILE A 32 1.10 -0.26 -3.34
C ILE A 32 0.31 -0.53 -4.62
N ALA A 33 0.21 0.44 -5.53
CA ALA A 33 -0.48 0.25 -6.80
C ALA A 33 0.18 -0.85 -7.65
N ILE A 34 1.51 -0.82 -7.79
CA ILE A 34 2.27 -1.86 -8.52
C ILE A 34 2.08 -3.23 -7.85
N TRP A 35 2.19 -3.28 -6.52
CA TRP A 35 2.00 -4.51 -5.74
C TRP A 35 0.57 -5.05 -5.87
N GLY A 36 -0.44 -4.18 -5.86
CA GLY A 36 -1.85 -4.55 -6.05
C GLY A 36 -2.14 -5.06 -7.46
N LEU A 37 -1.59 -4.42 -8.50
CA LEU A 37 -1.70 -4.91 -9.89
C LEU A 37 -1.09 -6.30 -10.04
N TYR A 38 0.05 -6.55 -9.40
CA TYR A 38 0.65 -7.89 -9.38
C TYR A 38 -0.29 -8.92 -8.73
N TRP A 39 -0.89 -8.62 -7.59
CA TRP A 39 -1.84 -9.53 -6.93
C TRP A 39 -3.11 -9.77 -7.75
N LEU A 40 -3.66 -8.74 -8.39
CA LEU A 40 -4.81 -8.89 -9.29
C LEU A 40 -4.49 -9.81 -10.46
N TRP A 41 -3.32 -9.62 -11.08
CA TRP A 41 -2.86 -10.50 -12.15
C TRP A 41 -2.64 -11.94 -11.65
N PHE A 42 -2.02 -12.11 -10.48
CA PHE A 42 -1.79 -13.43 -9.88
C PHE A 42 -3.11 -14.17 -9.60
N ILE A 43 -4.09 -13.49 -8.98
CA ILE A 43 -5.43 -14.04 -8.74
C ILE A 43 -6.13 -14.40 -10.06
N GLY A 44 -6.08 -13.50 -11.04
CA GLY A 44 -6.65 -13.73 -12.37
C GLY A 44 -6.06 -14.96 -13.05
N ALA A 45 -4.74 -15.15 -12.93
CA ALA A 45 -4.05 -16.30 -13.47
C ALA A 45 -4.44 -17.62 -12.77
N ILE A 46 -4.62 -17.62 -11.44
CA ILE A 46 -5.13 -18.79 -10.71
C ILE A 46 -6.54 -19.16 -11.18
N ILE A 47 -7.44 -18.17 -11.26
CA ILE A 47 -8.83 -18.39 -11.69
C ILE A 47 -8.86 -18.94 -13.10
N PHE A 48 -8.15 -18.30 -14.04
CA PHE A 48 -8.08 -18.74 -15.43
C PHE A 48 -7.52 -20.16 -15.57
N SER A 49 -6.47 -20.49 -14.81
CA SER A 49 -5.88 -21.83 -14.83
C SER A 49 -6.85 -22.90 -14.32
N ARG A 50 -7.62 -22.60 -13.27
CA ARG A 50 -8.69 -23.50 -12.78
C ARG A 50 -9.77 -23.74 -13.82
N ILE A 51 -10.18 -22.68 -14.53
CA ILE A 51 -11.17 -22.78 -15.61
C ILE A 51 -10.63 -23.67 -16.73
N ILE A 52 -9.41 -23.45 -17.21
CA ILE A 52 -8.83 -24.28 -18.28
C ILE A 52 -8.74 -25.75 -17.86
N LEU A 53 -8.23 -26.05 -16.67
CA LEU A 53 -8.10 -27.44 -16.20
C LEU A 53 -9.46 -28.14 -16.05
N ALA A 54 -10.53 -27.40 -15.78
CA ALA A 54 -11.88 -27.96 -15.72
C ALA A 54 -12.42 -28.38 -17.09
N TYR A 55 -12.05 -27.68 -18.16
CA TYR A 55 -12.51 -27.98 -19.53
C TYR A 55 -11.51 -28.82 -20.35
N PHE A 56 -10.23 -28.76 -19.99
CA PHE A 56 -9.13 -29.40 -20.71
C PHE A 56 -8.11 -29.97 -19.69
N PRO A 57 -8.44 -31.12 -19.06
CA PRO A 57 -7.65 -31.66 -17.95
C PRO A 57 -6.25 -32.13 -18.37
N ASP A 58 -6.03 -32.42 -19.65
CA ASP A 58 -4.76 -32.90 -20.18
C ASP A 58 -3.77 -31.77 -20.55
N ILE A 59 -4.16 -30.50 -20.38
CA ILE A 59 -3.28 -29.35 -20.59
C ILE A 59 -2.41 -29.14 -19.36
N ASP A 60 -1.10 -29.03 -19.59
CA ASP A 60 -0.13 -28.70 -18.54
C ASP A 60 -0.57 -27.40 -17.80
N PRO A 61 -0.63 -27.42 -16.45
CA PRO A 61 -1.09 -26.27 -15.70
C PRO A 61 -0.26 -25.03 -16.01
N VAL A 62 -0.94 -23.96 -16.45
CA VAL A 62 -0.34 -22.66 -16.77
C VAL A 62 0.42 -22.06 -15.57
N PHE A 63 0.19 -22.58 -14.36
CA PHE A 63 0.87 -22.22 -13.09
C PHE A 63 2.38 -22.08 -13.18
N LYS A 64 3.07 -22.88 -14.01
CA LYS A 64 4.54 -22.75 -14.20
C LYS A 64 4.96 -21.39 -14.79
N TYR A 65 4.04 -20.67 -15.42
CA TYR A 65 4.26 -19.36 -16.05
C TYR A 65 3.55 -18.20 -15.30
N ILE A 66 2.90 -18.47 -14.17
CA ILE A 66 2.11 -17.49 -13.38
C ILE A 66 2.99 -16.61 -12.49
N LEU A 67 4.31 -16.74 -12.52
CA LEU A 67 5.18 -15.82 -11.79
C LEU A 67 5.87 -14.88 -12.77
N PHE A 68 5.25 -13.71 -13.00
CA PHE A 68 5.88 -12.61 -13.72
C PHE A 68 7.16 -12.13 -13.02
N ILE A 69 7.22 -12.29 -11.69
CA ILE A 69 8.39 -12.03 -10.87
C ILE A 69 9.09 -13.36 -10.57
N PRO A 70 10.37 -13.54 -10.92
CA PRO A 70 11.11 -14.76 -10.61
C PRO A 70 11.02 -15.11 -9.12
N LEU A 71 10.88 -16.41 -8.79
CA LEU A 71 10.69 -16.87 -7.42
C LEU A 71 11.75 -16.33 -6.44
N LYS A 72 13.01 -16.18 -6.89
CA LYS A 72 14.11 -15.59 -6.11
C LYS A 72 13.87 -14.14 -5.66
N TYR A 73 13.03 -13.39 -6.37
CA TYR A 73 12.68 -11.99 -6.06
C TYR A 73 11.28 -11.84 -5.46
N TYR A 74 10.47 -12.91 -5.45
CA TYR A 74 9.09 -12.86 -4.99
C TYR A 74 8.98 -12.42 -3.52
N PHE A 75 9.82 -12.97 -2.64
CA PHE A 75 9.85 -12.56 -1.23
C PHE A 75 10.19 -11.07 -1.08
N LEU A 76 11.27 -10.63 -1.73
CA LEU A 76 11.72 -9.24 -1.69
C LEU A 76 10.64 -8.28 -2.21
N PHE A 77 10.01 -8.61 -3.33
CA PHE A 77 8.93 -7.79 -3.90
C PHE A 77 7.76 -7.63 -2.92
N ASN A 78 7.34 -8.71 -2.28
CA ASN A 78 6.28 -8.65 -1.27
C ASN A 78 6.70 -7.84 -0.03
N CYS A 79 7.96 -7.97 0.42
CA CYS A 79 8.47 -7.14 1.51
C CYS A 79 8.44 -5.64 1.15
N ILE A 80 8.84 -5.27 -0.08
CA ILE A 80 8.81 -3.87 -0.54
C ILE A 80 7.36 -3.35 -0.59
N GLY A 81 6.44 -4.12 -1.19
CA GLY A 81 5.03 -3.77 -1.24
C GLY A 81 4.41 -3.61 0.16
N PHE A 82 4.72 -4.54 1.06
CA PHE A 82 4.25 -4.52 2.45
C PHE A 82 4.80 -3.32 3.25
N ILE A 83 6.10 -3.04 3.15
CA ILE A 83 6.72 -1.85 3.77
C ILE A 83 6.09 -0.57 3.20
N GLY A 84 5.86 -0.52 1.88
CA GLY A 84 5.13 0.57 1.23
C GLY A 84 3.75 0.77 1.83
N ALA A 85 2.97 -0.31 1.98
CA ALA A 85 1.65 -0.30 2.60
C ALA A 85 1.67 0.23 4.05
N ILE A 86 2.65 -0.20 4.86
CA ILE A 86 2.83 0.29 6.24
C ILE A 86 3.12 1.79 6.25
N ILE A 87 4.10 2.26 5.46
CA ILE A 87 4.50 3.67 5.40
C ILE A 87 3.32 4.52 4.96
N HIS A 88 2.61 4.10 3.90
CA HIS A 88 1.44 4.81 3.39
C HIS A 88 0.34 4.90 4.45
N THR A 89 0.03 3.79 5.12
CA THR A 89 -1.01 3.74 6.15
C THR A 89 -0.66 4.66 7.32
N ILE A 90 0.54 4.55 7.90
CA ILE A 90 0.95 5.37 9.05
C ILE A 90 0.90 6.87 8.71
N THR A 91 1.43 7.24 7.54
CA THR A 91 1.44 8.65 7.11
C THR A 91 0.03 9.17 6.80
N TRP A 92 -0.85 8.34 6.25
CA TRP A 92 -2.25 8.70 6.02
C TRP A 92 -3.02 8.90 7.33
N LEU A 93 -2.88 7.96 8.28
CA LEU A 93 -3.51 8.08 9.60
C LEU A 93 -2.98 9.28 10.38
N GLY A 94 -1.71 9.67 10.18
CA GLY A 94 -1.12 10.87 10.78
C GLY A 94 -1.71 12.18 10.25
N VAL A 95 -2.16 12.20 8.98
CA VAL A 95 -2.75 13.38 8.34
C VAL A 95 -4.25 13.50 8.64
N MET A 96 -4.94 12.39 8.87
CA MET A 96 -6.39 12.36 9.14
C MET A 96 -6.86 13.37 10.21
N PRO A 97 -6.24 13.47 11.40
CA PRO A 97 -6.65 14.45 12.41
C PRO A 97 -6.49 15.91 11.99
N GLU A 98 -5.59 16.21 11.04
CA GLU A 98 -5.31 17.58 10.58
C GLU A 98 -6.32 18.07 9.54
N ILE A 99 -7.04 17.16 8.87
CA ILE A 99 -8.05 17.49 7.85
C ILE A 99 -9.49 17.51 8.39
N LEU A 100 -9.68 17.18 9.67
CA LEU A 100 -10.99 17.23 10.29
C LEU A 100 -11.49 18.68 10.39
N PRO A 101 -12.80 18.94 10.20
CA PRO A 101 -13.37 20.29 10.24
C PRO A 101 -13.46 20.88 11.67
N PHE A 102 -12.79 20.27 12.65
CA PHE A 102 -12.84 20.65 14.06
C PHE A 102 -11.52 21.33 14.46
N ASN A 103 -11.61 22.37 15.28
CA ASN A 103 -10.43 22.99 15.87
C ASN A 103 -9.91 22.12 17.03
N LEU A 104 -9.10 21.11 16.68
CA LEU A 104 -8.55 20.16 17.63
C LEU A 104 -7.28 20.72 18.28
N SER A 105 -7.14 20.50 19.58
CA SER A 105 -5.85 20.68 20.27
C SER A 105 -4.84 19.62 19.81
N LYS A 106 -3.54 19.91 19.97
CA LYS A 106 -2.46 18.96 19.69
C LYS A 106 -2.65 17.61 20.41
N LYS A 107 -3.12 17.64 21.66
CA LYS A 107 -3.40 16.44 22.46
C LYS A 107 -4.54 15.60 21.86
N GLN A 108 -5.61 16.24 21.39
CA GLN A 108 -6.72 15.56 20.72
C GLN A 108 -6.27 14.95 19.39
N ARG A 109 -5.45 15.65 18.59
CA ARG A 109 -4.91 15.09 17.34
C ARG A 109 -4.07 13.84 17.56
N HIS A 110 -3.18 13.85 18.55
CA HIS A 110 -2.41 12.66 18.92
C HIS A 110 -3.29 11.52 19.44
N LEU A 111 -4.31 11.82 20.24
CA LEU A 111 -5.25 10.82 20.71
C LEU A 111 -6.00 10.15 19.54
N ILE A 112 -6.52 10.95 18.60
CA ILE A 112 -7.21 10.43 17.41
C ILE A 112 -6.26 9.58 16.57
N PHE A 113 -5.04 10.04 16.32
CA PHE A 113 -4.02 9.24 15.62
C PHE A 113 -3.77 7.90 16.30
N SER A 114 -3.57 7.87 17.62
CA SER A 114 -3.37 6.63 18.37
C SER A 114 -4.57 5.69 18.30
N LEU A 115 -5.79 6.22 18.39
CA LEU A 115 -7.02 5.43 18.24
C LEU A 115 -7.14 4.84 16.84
N LEU A 116 -6.81 5.62 15.80
CA LEU A 116 -6.79 5.14 14.42
C LEU A 116 -5.78 3.98 14.23
N ILE A 117 -4.59 4.10 14.80
CA ILE A 117 -3.59 3.01 14.79
C ILE A 117 -4.11 1.78 15.51
N LEU A 118 -4.72 1.95 16.69
CA LEU A 118 -5.28 0.84 17.46
C LEU A 118 -6.38 0.10 16.67
N VAL A 119 -7.29 0.85 16.03
CA VAL A 119 -8.35 0.28 15.18
C VAL A 119 -7.73 -0.49 14.01
N TRP A 120 -6.74 0.09 13.31
CA TRP A 120 -6.07 -0.57 12.20
C TRP A 120 -5.38 -1.88 12.62
N LEU A 121 -4.67 -1.89 13.74
CA LEU A 121 -4.02 -3.09 14.29
C LEU A 121 -5.04 -4.14 14.74
N GLY A 122 -6.15 -3.71 15.34
CA GLY A 122 -7.25 -4.58 15.75
C GLY A 122 -7.90 -5.28 14.56
N LEU A 123 -8.22 -4.53 13.49
CA LEU A 123 -8.77 -5.09 12.26
C LEU A 123 -7.79 -6.02 11.54
N SER A 124 -6.50 -5.68 11.52
CA SER A 124 -5.45 -6.51 10.92
C SER A 124 -5.30 -7.85 11.66
N THR A 125 -5.33 -7.82 13.00
CA THR A 125 -5.31 -9.03 13.84
C THR A 125 -6.54 -9.89 13.62
N LEU A 126 -7.73 -9.28 13.58
CA LEU A 126 -8.98 -10.01 13.31
C LEU A 126 -8.95 -10.70 11.94
N LEU A 127 -8.52 -9.98 10.90
CA LEU A 127 -8.36 -10.55 9.56
C LEU A 127 -7.38 -11.73 9.56
N PHE A 128 -6.25 -11.60 10.25
CA PHE A 128 -5.27 -12.68 10.37
C PHE A 128 -5.88 -13.93 11.03
N ILE A 129 -6.62 -13.77 12.13
CA ILE A 129 -7.29 -14.89 12.81
C ILE A 129 -8.31 -15.56 11.87
N LEU A 130 -9.13 -14.77 11.16
CA LEU A 130 -10.11 -15.31 10.22
C LEU A 130 -9.45 -16.08 9.08
N LEU A 131 -8.35 -15.57 8.53
CA LEU A 131 -7.60 -16.25 7.47
C LEU A 131 -6.96 -17.55 7.98
N MET A 132 -6.36 -17.54 9.17
CA MET A 132 -5.77 -18.76 9.76
C MET A 132 -6.83 -19.83 10.05
N ASN A 133 -8.01 -19.45 10.56
CA ASN A 133 -9.11 -20.37 10.79
C ASN A 133 -9.71 -20.94 9.50
N SER A 134 -9.59 -20.24 8.37
CA SER A 134 -10.07 -20.75 7.08
C SER A 134 -9.13 -21.77 6.42
N LEU A 135 -7.91 -21.92 6.94
CA LEU A 135 -6.87 -22.82 6.43
C LEU A 135 -6.75 -24.13 7.23
N LEU A 136 -7.41 -24.22 8.40
CA LEU A 136 -7.46 -25.38 9.28
C LEU A 136 -8.76 -26.16 9.09
#